data_AF-A0A1G6R170-F1
#
_entry.id   AF-A0A1G6R170-F1
#
_cell.length_a   1.000
_cell.length_b   1.000
_cell.length_c   1.000
_cell.angle_alpha   90.00
_cell.angle_beta   90.00
_cell.angle_gamma   90.00
#
_symmetry.space_group_name_H-M   'P 1'
#
loop_
_entity.id
_entity.type
_entity.pdbx_description
1 polymer ?
#
loop_
_entity_poly.entity_id
_entity_poly.type
_entity_poly.pdbx_seq_one_letter_code
_entity_poly.pdbx_strand_id
1 'polypeptide(L)'
;MEGYTSTNSLPSKDDRILSRLHQHPAFPALHHCGDQFMVMDKVEGITLAHELHNRSRLKEDHLEQIEAYMEDCFREGWIPRDMHLNNLMVDAEDRIRIVDVGRFIHTDYPERYQEELAEDLADLRYDLLGMFSPFSKKRRYHYGSSSSGSYRRRRSYSSRSYSSSRRKYRKHRRRRPRSSS
;
A
#
# COMPACT_ATOMS: atom_id res chain seq x y z
N MET A 1 47.06 17.46 4.10
CA MET A 1 46.15 17.12 5.22
C MET A 1 45.09 18.20 5.21
N GLU A 2 44.03 18.00 4.43
CA GLU A 2 42.89 18.92 4.38
C GLU A 2 41.63 18.06 4.41
N GLY A 3 40.84 18.27 5.45
CA GLY A 3 39.59 17.56 5.71
C GLY A 3 38.51 18.04 4.76
N TYR A 4 37.90 17.09 4.05
CA TYR A 4 36.57 17.29 3.50
C TYR A 4 35.57 17.10 4.64
N THR A 5 34.99 18.21 5.06
CA THR A 5 33.88 18.29 6.00
C THR A 5 32.73 17.40 5.53
N SER A 6 32.39 16.41 6.36
CA SER A 6 31.18 15.61 6.25
C SER A 6 29.98 16.51 6.00
N THR A 7 29.28 16.26 4.89
CA THR A 7 27.94 16.77 4.67
C THR A 7 27.05 16.22 5.79
N ASN A 8 26.59 17.09 6.68
CA ASN A 8 25.52 16.78 7.64
C ASN A 8 24.24 16.44 6.85
N SER A 9 24.11 15.21 6.36
CA SER A 9 22.80 14.63 6.08
C SER A 9 22.21 14.25 7.41
N LEU A 10 21.15 14.96 7.81
CA LEU A 10 20.30 14.47 8.87
C LEU A 10 19.82 13.06 8.47
N PRO A 11 19.75 12.12 9.42
CA PRO A 11 19.13 10.83 9.16
C PRO A 11 17.74 11.03 8.55
N SER A 12 17.30 10.10 7.71
CA SER A 12 15.97 10.18 7.09
C SER A 12 14.89 10.30 8.17
N LYS A 13 13.65 10.61 7.82
CA LYS A 13 12.59 10.61 8.85
C LYS A 13 12.38 9.19 9.41
N ASP A 14 12.73 8.17 8.63
CA ASP A 14 12.33 6.78 8.79
C ASP A 14 13.22 6.05 9.80
N ASP A 15 14.53 6.32 9.83
CA ASP A 15 15.45 5.67 10.79
C ASP A 15 15.09 6.05 12.23
N ARG A 16 14.67 7.30 12.46
CA ARG A 16 14.21 7.78 13.78
C ARG A 16 12.93 7.08 14.21
N ILE A 17 12.04 6.78 13.26
CA ILE A 17 10.79 6.05 13.50
C ILE A 17 11.12 4.58 13.83
N LEU A 18 11.90 3.91 12.98
CA LEU A 18 12.32 2.52 13.21
C LEU A 18 13.12 2.37 14.50
N SER A 19 13.98 3.33 14.85
CA SER A 19 14.71 3.34 16.12
C SER A 19 13.80 3.42 17.34
N ARG A 20 12.59 3.96 17.20
CA ARG A 20 11.58 3.99 18.29
C ARG A 20 10.73 2.73 18.31
N LEU A 21 10.45 2.17 17.13
CA LEU A 21 9.60 0.99 16.95
C LEU A 21 10.37 -0.34 16.95
N HIS A 22 11.70 -0.34 17.11
CA HIS A 22 12.54 -1.53 16.94
C HIS A 22 12.22 -2.69 17.92
N GLN A 23 11.59 -2.40 19.07
CA GLN A 23 11.19 -3.43 20.02
C GLN A 23 9.83 -4.06 19.69
N HIS A 24 9.08 -3.43 18.79
CA HIS A 24 7.75 -3.87 18.45
C HIS A 24 7.81 -4.99 17.40
N PRO A 25 7.16 -6.15 17.63
CA PRO A 25 7.30 -7.37 16.82
C PRO A 25 6.69 -7.26 15.42
N ALA A 26 6.07 -6.13 15.06
CA ALA A 26 5.63 -5.84 13.71
C ALA A 26 6.72 -5.26 12.81
N PHE A 27 7.78 -4.67 13.38
CA PHE A 27 8.77 -3.93 12.60
C PHE A 27 10.12 -4.66 12.50
N PRO A 28 10.81 -4.55 11.36
CA PRO A 28 12.21 -4.96 11.24
C PRO A 28 13.11 -4.11 12.13
N ALA A 29 14.09 -4.73 12.79
CA ALA A 29 15.07 -4.01 13.58
C ALA A 29 15.99 -3.20 12.65
N LEU A 30 16.27 -1.96 13.03
CA LEU A 30 17.28 -1.13 12.38
C LEU A 30 18.65 -1.42 13.01
N HIS A 31 19.61 -1.88 12.20
CA HIS A 31 20.98 -2.19 12.64
C HIS A 31 21.95 -1.03 12.41
N HIS A 32 21.76 -0.29 11.31
CA HIS A 32 22.63 0.83 10.96
C HIS A 32 21.89 1.84 10.08
N CYS A 33 22.22 3.12 10.24
CA CYS A 33 21.78 4.19 9.34
C CYS A 33 23.02 4.94 8.84
N GLY A 34 23.13 5.06 7.52
CA GLY A 34 24.06 5.97 6.85
C GLY A 34 23.31 7.15 6.24
N ASP A 35 24.04 8.00 5.53
CA ASP A 35 23.53 9.25 4.96
C ASP A 35 22.40 9.07 3.95
N GLN A 36 22.41 7.96 3.20
CA GLN A 36 21.47 7.68 2.10
C GLN A 36 20.92 6.25 2.13
N PHE A 37 21.19 5.49 3.19
CA PHE A 37 20.78 4.10 3.29
C PHE A 37 20.57 3.67 4.73
N MET A 38 19.80 2.61 4.90
CA MET A 38 19.59 1.93 6.18
C MET A 38 19.89 0.44 6.00
N VAL A 39 20.41 -0.18 7.06
CA VAL A 39 20.58 -1.63 7.18
C VAL A 39 19.63 -2.09 8.27
N MET A 40 18.74 -3.01 7.92
CA MET A 40 17.66 -3.49 8.78
C MET A 40 17.45 -4.99 8.56
N ASP A 41 16.65 -5.62 9.43
CA ASP A 41 16.28 -7.02 9.25
C ASP A 41 15.68 -7.25 7.87
N LYS A 42 16.14 -8.32 7.22
CA LYS A 42 15.47 -8.86 6.04
C LYS A 42 14.23 -9.63 6.51
N VAL A 43 13.05 -9.13 6.15
CA VAL A 43 11.80 -9.88 6.33
C VAL A 43 11.71 -10.94 5.23
N GLU A 44 11.92 -12.21 5.60
CA GLU A 44 11.73 -13.34 4.69
C GLU A 44 10.23 -13.63 4.55
N GLY A 45 9.65 -13.24 3.42
CA GLY A 45 8.21 -13.34 3.20
C GLY A 45 7.74 -12.74 1.88
N ILE A 46 6.43 -12.60 1.74
CA ILE A 46 5.77 -11.97 0.58
C ILE A 46 4.86 -10.84 1.04
N THR A 47 4.64 -9.85 0.18
CA THR A 47 3.68 -8.78 0.49
C THR A 47 2.25 -9.32 0.48
N LEU A 48 1.36 -8.71 1.28
CA LEU A 48 -0.06 -9.05 1.27
C LEU A 48 -0.69 -8.82 -0.11
N ALA A 49 -0.20 -7.82 -0.86
CA ALA A 49 -0.65 -7.58 -2.23
C ALA A 49 -0.31 -8.75 -3.16
N HIS A 50 0.88 -9.34 -2.99
CA HIS A 50 1.29 -10.52 -3.75
C HIS A 50 0.46 -11.75 -3.37
N GLU A 51 0.25 -11.95 -2.06
CA GLU A 51 -0.56 -13.05 -1.55
C GLU A 51 -2.02 -12.97 -2.04
N LEU A 52 -2.63 -11.78 -1.99
CA LEU A 52 -3.97 -11.54 -2.51
C LEU A 52 -4.06 -11.82 -4.02
N HIS A 53 -3.05 -11.41 -4.80
CA HIS A 53 -3.00 -11.66 -6.25
C HIS A 53 -2.95 -13.16 -6.58
N ASN A 54 -2.27 -13.96 -5.75
CA ASN A 54 -2.15 -15.41 -5.92
C ASN A 54 -3.44 -16.17 -5.57
N ARG A 55 -4.50 -15.46 -5.17
CA ARG A 55 -5.78 -16.02 -4.70
C ARG A 55 -5.62 -16.93 -3.49
N SER A 56 -4.49 -16.84 -2.79
CA SER A 56 -4.40 -17.32 -1.42
C SER A 56 -5.39 -16.50 -0.60
N ARG A 57 -6.22 -17.18 0.18
CA ARG A 57 -7.15 -16.50 1.06
C ARG A 57 -6.34 -16.00 2.25
N LEU A 58 -6.22 -14.69 2.39
CA LEU A 58 -5.70 -14.07 3.61
C LEU A 58 -6.56 -14.51 4.79
N LYS A 59 -5.89 -14.84 5.89
CA LYS A 59 -6.53 -15.39 7.08
C LYS A 59 -7.13 -14.25 7.91
N GLU A 60 -8.20 -14.53 8.64
CA GLU A 60 -8.72 -13.56 9.62
C GLU A 60 -7.63 -13.18 10.63
N ASP A 61 -6.82 -14.17 11.04
CA ASP A 61 -5.66 -14.01 11.92
C ASP A 61 -4.64 -12.95 11.41
N HIS A 62 -4.55 -12.74 10.10
CA HIS A 62 -3.68 -11.69 9.53
C HIS A 62 -4.27 -10.29 9.77
N LEU A 63 -5.59 -10.15 9.60
CA LEU A 63 -6.28 -8.89 9.86
C LEU A 63 -6.25 -8.54 11.35
N GLU A 64 -6.48 -9.53 12.22
CA GLU A 64 -6.40 -9.35 13.67
C GLU A 64 -5.00 -8.87 14.11
N GLN A 65 -3.94 -9.43 13.53
CA GLN A 65 -2.57 -8.98 13.77
C GLN A 65 -2.34 -7.53 13.32
N ILE A 66 -2.82 -7.16 12.12
CA ILE A 66 -2.69 -5.79 11.61
C ILE A 66 -3.40 -4.80 12.55
N GLU A 67 -4.63 -5.11 12.96
CA GLU A 67 -5.41 -4.28 13.89
C GLU A 67 -4.69 -4.09 15.22
N ALA A 68 -4.23 -5.18 15.83
CA ALA A 68 -3.47 -5.13 17.08
C ALA A 68 -2.22 -4.24 16.94
N TYR A 69 -1.45 -4.40 15.87
CA TYR A 69 -0.24 -3.59 15.66
C TYR A 69 -0.53 -2.11 15.41
N MET A 70 -1.62 -1.81 14.70
CA MET A 70 -2.04 -0.43 14.48
C MET A 70 -2.54 0.23 15.76
N GLU A 71 -3.27 -0.51 16.60
CA GLU A 71 -3.69 -0.05 17.93
C GLU A 71 -2.50 0.14 18.87
N ASP A 72 -1.52 -0.76 18.85
CA ASP A 72 -0.29 -0.65 19.65
C ASP A 72 0.48 0.63 19.28
N CYS A 73 0.69 0.87 17.99
CA CYS A 73 1.30 2.11 17.49
C CYS A 73 0.51 3.34 17.96
N PHE A 74 -0.82 3.31 17.81
CA PHE A 74 -1.69 4.42 18.18
C PHE A 74 -1.60 4.76 19.68
N ARG A 75 -1.57 3.74 20.55
CA ARG A 75 -1.39 3.91 21.99
C ARG A 75 -0.05 4.52 22.36
N GLU A 76 0.98 4.29 21.56
CA GLU A 76 2.31 4.88 21.71
C GLU A 76 2.45 6.28 21.06
N GLY A 77 1.35 6.84 20.53
CA GLY A 77 1.35 8.16 19.88
C GLY A 77 1.82 8.13 18.42
N TRP A 78 2.05 6.96 17.85
CA TRP A 78 2.33 6.79 16.43
C TRP A 78 1.04 6.60 15.64
N ILE A 79 0.85 7.43 14.63
CA ILE A 79 -0.23 7.31 13.66
C ILE A 79 0.33 6.61 12.43
N PRO A 80 0.02 5.32 12.21
CA PRO A 80 0.35 4.65 10.96
C PRO A 80 -0.34 5.36 9.82
N ARG A 81 0.37 5.58 8.70
CA ARG A 81 -0.23 6.06 7.45
C ARG A 81 0.34 5.26 6.30
N ASP A 82 -0.42 5.18 5.21
CA ASP A 82 0.00 4.44 4.00
C ASP A 82 0.15 2.94 4.25
N MET A 83 -0.73 2.41 5.12
CA MET A 83 -0.83 1.00 5.48
C MET A 83 -1.50 0.18 4.37
N HIS A 84 -1.03 0.30 3.13
CA HIS A 84 -1.55 -0.47 2.01
C HIS A 84 -0.85 -1.83 1.89
N LEU A 85 -1.46 -2.78 1.19
CA LEU A 85 -1.00 -4.18 1.11
C LEU A 85 0.43 -4.40 0.58
N ASN A 86 1.06 -3.41 -0.07
CA ASN A 86 2.48 -3.49 -0.48
C ASN A 86 3.47 -3.19 0.64
N ASN A 87 3.05 -2.50 1.71
CA ASN A 87 3.87 -2.12 2.86
C ASN A 87 3.74 -3.12 4.02
N LEU A 88 2.93 -4.16 3.81
CA LEU A 88 2.66 -5.23 4.73
C LEU A 88 3.14 -6.54 4.12
N MET A 89 3.86 -7.33 4.90
CA MET A 89 4.36 -8.64 4.52
C MET A 89 3.87 -9.70 5.51
N VAL A 90 3.69 -10.92 5.01
CA VAL A 90 3.56 -12.13 5.82
C VAL A 90 4.92 -12.82 5.78
N ASP A 91 5.53 -13.02 6.95
CA ASP A 91 6.80 -13.71 7.08
C ASP A 91 6.64 -15.25 7.00
N ALA A 92 7.77 -15.96 6.98
CA ALA A 92 7.79 -17.42 6.91
C ALA A 92 7.12 -18.10 8.13
N GLU A 93 6.94 -17.39 9.24
CA GLU A 93 6.23 -17.86 10.43
C GLU A 93 4.75 -17.42 10.46
N ASP A 94 4.21 -16.95 9.33
CA ASP A 94 2.82 -16.52 9.16
C ASP A 94 2.44 -15.27 9.99
N ARG A 95 3.44 -14.44 10.33
CA ARG A 95 3.25 -13.19 11.09
C ARG A 95 3.27 -11.98 10.19
N ILE A 96 2.50 -10.96 10.58
CA ILE A 96 2.46 -9.69 9.87
C ILE A 96 3.70 -8.86 10.20
N ARG A 97 4.27 -8.25 9.17
CA ARG A 97 5.41 -7.34 9.26
C ARG A 97 5.14 -6.06 8.48
N ILE A 98 5.35 -4.92 9.13
CA ILE A 98 5.23 -3.58 8.54
C ILE A 98 6.63 -3.17 8.08
N VAL A 99 6.81 -3.02 6.77
CA VAL A 99 8.15 -2.83 6.17
C VAL A 99 8.43 -1.41 5.68
N ASP A 100 7.42 -0.55 5.65
CA ASP A 100 7.57 0.87 5.35
C ASP A 100 6.87 1.72 6.43
N VAL A 101 7.61 2.64 7.03
CA VAL A 101 7.14 3.54 8.08
C VAL A 101 7.27 5.01 7.69
N GLY A 102 7.66 5.35 6.45
CA GLY A 102 8.08 6.72 6.12
C GLY A 102 6.97 7.77 6.28
N ARG A 103 5.71 7.33 6.24
CA ARG A 103 4.54 8.21 6.45
C ARG A 103 3.96 8.19 7.85
N PHE A 104 4.53 7.43 8.77
CA PHE A 104 4.10 7.47 10.17
C PHE A 104 4.31 8.87 10.75
N ILE A 105 3.42 9.25 11.66
CA ILE A 105 3.48 10.55 12.35
C ILE A 105 3.39 10.31 13.85
N HIS A 106 4.30 10.89 14.61
CA HIS A 106 4.19 10.93 16.07
C HIS A 106 3.38 12.15 16.52
N THR A 107 2.51 11.98 17.50
CA THR A 107 1.70 13.05 18.09
C THR A 107 1.46 12.78 19.58
N ASP A 108 1.36 13.85 20.37
CA ASP A 108 0.96 13.76 21.77
C ASP A 108 -0.57 13.68 21.95
N TYR A 109 -1.31 13.80 20.84
CA TYR A 109 -2.78 13.82 20.78
C TYR A 109 -3.31 12.80 19.77
N PRO A 110 -3.07 11.49 19.96
CA PRO A 110 -3.48 10.46 19.01
C PRO A 110 -4.99 10.40 18.81
N GLU A 111 -5.79 10.73 19.84
CA GLU A 111 -7.25 10.74 19.80
C GLU A 111 -7.84 11.59 18.67
N ARG A 112 -7.12 12.62 18.21
CA ARG A 112 -7.53 13.45 17.06
C ARG A 112 -7.53 12.71 15.73
N TYR A 113 -6.87 11.56 15.67
CA TYR A 113 -6.71 10.72 14.49
C TYR A 113 -7.50 9.41 14.59
N GLN A 114 -8.33 9.24 15.63
CA GLN A 114 -9.09 8.01 15.85
C GLN A 114 -10.03 7.68 14.68
N GLU A 115 -10.68 8.70 14.09
CA GLU A 115 -11.53 8.52 12.92
C GLU A 115 -10.72 8.13 11.67
N GLU A 116 -9.55 8.74 11.46
CA GLU A 116 -8.65 8.41 10.33
C GLU A 116 -8.15 6.97 10.45
N LEU A 117 -7.75 6.54 11.65
CA LEU A 117 -7.32 5.16 11.90
C LEU A 117 -8.44 4.15 11.61
N ALA A 118 -9.67 4.47 12.02
CA ALA A 118 -10.84 3.62 11.78
C ALA A 118 -11.19 3.53 10.29
N GLU A 119 -11.06 4.63 9.53
CA GLU A 119 -11.20 4.62 8.07
C GLU A 119 -10.13 3.74 7.41
N ASP A 120 -8.86 3.90 7.78
CA ASP A 120 -7.75 3.14 7.21
C ASP A 120 -7.88 1.63 7.50
N LEU A 121 -8.30 1.25 8.70
CA LEU A 121 -8.60 -0.14 9.05
C LEU A 121 -9.78 -0.70 8.25
N ALA A 122 -10.82 0.10 8.03
CA ALA A 122 -11.97 -0.32 7.22
C ALA A 122 -11.60 -0.54 5.76
N ASP A 123 -10.74 0.32 5.19
CA ASP A 123 -10.21 0.17 3.83
C ASP A 123 -9.34 -1.08 3.71
N LEU A 124 -8.47 -1.35 4.70
CA LEU A 124 -7.69 -2.59 4.79
C LEU A 124 -8.59 -3.83 4.84
N ARG A 125 -9.60 -3.83 5.72
CA ARG A 125 -10.60 -4.91 5.81
C ARG A 125 -11.27 -5.18 4.47
N TYR A 126 -11.63 -4.12 3.75
CA TYR A 126 -12.24 -4.22 2.43
C TYR A 126 -11.29 -4.88 1.41
N ASP A 127 -10.05 -4.40 1.35
CA ASP A 127 -9.03 -4.93 0.44
C ASP A 127 -8.70 -6.40 0.73
N LEU A 128 -8.65 -6.79 2.02
CA LEU A 128 -8.28 -8.12 2.47
C LEU A 128 -9.42 -9.16 2.31
N LEU A 129 -10.64 -8.81 2.69
CA LEU A 129 -11.76 -9.75 2.74
C LEU A 129 -12.70 -9.65 1.53
N GLY A 130 -12.59 -8.59 0.71
CA GLY A 130 -13.52 -8.32 -0.38
C GLY A 130 -14.99 -8.15 0.08
N MET A 131 -15.21 -7.90 1.37
CA MET A 131 -16.53 -7.85 2.00
C MET A 131 -17.12 -6.44 1.93
N PHE A 132 -18.42 -6.36 1.60
CA PHE A 132 -19.17 -5.13 1.32
C PHE A 132 -19.15 -4.11 2.48
N SER A 133 -18.48 -2.97 2.27
CA SER A 133 -18.85 -1.72 2.96
C SER A 133 -19.58 -0.81 1.97
N PRO A 134 -20.73 -0.21 2.32
CA PRO A 134 -21.50 0.66 1.43
C PRO A 134 -20.89 2.06 1.25
N PHE A 135 -19.68 2.32 1.76
CA PHE A 135 -19.08 3.65 1.85
C PHE A 135 -17.85 3.91 0.95
N SER A 136 -17.54 3.05 -0.03
CA SER A 136 -16.40 3.28 -0.94
C SER A 136 -16.61 4.48 -1.88
N LYS A 137 -16.36 5.70 -1.39
CA LYS A 137 -16.10 6.87 -2.23
C LYS A 137 -14.66 6.77 -2.74
N LYS A 138 -14.51 6.66 -4.06
CA LYS A 138 -13.27 6.85 -4.82
C LYS A 138 -12.44 8.03 -4.27
N ARG A 139 -11.31 7.75 -3.59
CA ARG A 139 -10.29 8.78 -3.35
C ARG A 139 -9.45 8.94 -4.62
N ARG A 140 -9.68 10.04 -5.34
CA ARG A 140 -8.74 10.59 -6.33
C ARG A 140 -7.70 11.37 -5.55
N TYR A 141 -6.46 10.90 -5.55
CA TYR A 141 -5.32 11.74 -5.14
C TYR A 141 -5.25 12.95 -6.09
N HIS A 142 -5.52 14.14 -5.57
CA HIS A 142 -5.30 15.41 -6.27
C HIS A 142 -4.16 16.16 -5.56
N TYR A 143 -2.96 16.02 -6.10
CA TYR A 143 -1.88 16.99 -5.89
C TYR A 143 -2.11 18.15 -6.87
N GLY A 144 -2.16 19.39 -6.37
CA GLY A 144 -1.73 20.59 -7.11
C GLY A 144 -2.66 21.22 -8.16
N SER A 145 -3.07 22.46 -7.84
CA SER A 145 -3.08 23.67 -8.71
C SER A 145 -3.97 23.78 -9.96
N SER A 146 -4.93 24.73 -9.86
CA SER A 146 -5.28 25.79 -10.83
C SER A 146 -5.80 25.48 -12.25
N SER A 147 -6.74 26.34 -12.67
CA SER A 147 -7.14 26.67 -14.05
C SER A 147 -8.32 25.90 -14.66
N SER A 148 -9.44 26.63 -14.76
CA SER A 148 -10.43 26.70 -15.85
C SER A 148 -10.38 25.64 -16.97
N GLY A 149 -11.53 25.03 -17.29
CA GLY A 149 -11.74 24.50 -18.65
C GLY A 149 -12.76 23.37 -18.74
N SER A 150 -13.92 23.71 -19.28
CA SER A 150 -15.03 22.82 -19.64
C SER A 150 -14.67 21.71 -20.65
N TYR A 151 -15.05 20.46 -20.38
CA TYR A 151 -15.52 19.54 -21.43
C TYR A 151 -16.40 18.41 -20.90
N ARG A 152 -17.60 18.32 -21.50
CA ARG A 152 -18.53 17.19 -21.45
C ARG A 152 -17.86 15.91 -21.98
N ARG A 153 -18.18 14.73 -21.45
CA ARG A 153 -18.92 13.67 -22.17
C ARG A 153 -19.05 12.36 -21.39
N ARG A 154 -20.28 11.84 -21.50
CA ARG A 154 -20.79 10.52 -21.13
C ARG A 154 -19.87 9.37 -21.58
N ARG A 155 -19.73 8.33 -20.75
CA ARG A 155 -19.65 6.93 -21.22
C ARG A 155 -20.32 5.98 -20.23
N SER A 156 -21.35 5.30 -20.72
CA SER A 156 -22.07 4.19 -20.14
C SER A 156 -21.37 2.86 -20.50
N TYR A 157 -21.23 1.94 -19.55
CA TYR A 157 -21.02 0.50 -19.78
C TYR A 157 -21.68 -0.22 -18.59
N SER A 158 -22.86 -0.84 -18.71
CA SER A 158 -23.16 -2.14 -19.33
C SER A 158 -22.26 -3.26 -18.80
N SER A 159 -22.69 -3.87 -17.70
CA SER A 159 -22.18 -5.12 -17.13
C SER A 159 -22.77 -6.32 -17.87
N ARG A 160 -21.93 -7.14 -18.50
CA ARG A 160 -22.32 -8.51 -18.89
C ARG A 160 -21.15 -9.48 -18.75
N SER A 161 -21.32 -10.38 -17.79
CA SER A 161 -20.60 -11.63 -17.56
C SER A 161 -20.90 -12.64 -18.68
N TYR A 162 -19.93 -13.48 -19.07
CA TYR A 162 -20.01 -14.95 -19.06
C TYR A 162 -18.80 -15.61 -19.75
N SER A 163 -18.45 -16.78 -19.21
CA SER A 163 -17.41 -17.72 -19.60
C SER A 163 -17.54 -18.36 -21.00
N SER A 164 -16.41 -18.95 -21.40
CA SER A 164 -16.26 -20.25 -22.08
C SER A 164 -16.09 -20.29 -23.61
N SER A 165 -15.21 -21.24 -23.97
CA SER A 165 -15.15 -22.03 -25.20
C SER A 165 -14.39 -21.47 -26.44
N ARG A 166 -13.17 -22.00 -26.59
CA ARG A 166 -12.46 -22.16 -27.87
C ARG A 166 -13.20 -23.17 -28.77
N ARG A 167 -13.52 -22.80 -30.02
CA ARG A 167 -13.54 -23.65 -31.25
C ARG A 167 -13.83 -22.75 -32.47
N LYS A 168 -12.86 -22.48 -33.35
CA LYS A 168 -12.56 -23.16 -34.64
C LYS A 168 -13.65 -23.03 -35.74
N TYR A 169 -13.37 -22.25 -36.80
CA TYR A 169 -13.39 -22.56 -38.26
C TYR A 169 -13.56 -21.24 -39.07
N ARG A 170 -12.62 -20.85 -39.97
CA ARG A 170 -12.67 -20.89 -41.46
C ARG A 170 -13.92 -20.19 -42.05
N LYS A 171 -13.88 -19.36 -43.10
CA LYS A 171 -13.02 -19.28 -44.31
C LYS A 171 -13.50 -18.10 -45.17
N HIS A 172 -12.57 -17.47 -45.91
CA HIS A 172 -12.74 -16.79 -47.22
C HIS A 172 -13.64 -15.53 -47.26
N ARG A 173 -13.40 -14.49 -48.07
CA ARG A 173 -12.60 -14.29 -49.31
C ARG A 173 -12.47 -12.75 -49.46
N ARG A 174 -11.27 -12.21 -49.76
CA ARG A 174 -10.89 -11.53 -51.03
C ARG A 174 -11.81 -10.35 -51.42
N ARG A 175 -11.40 -9.12 -51.76
CA ARG A 175 -10.17 -8.49 -52.31
C ARG A 175 -10.23 -7.01 -51.88
N ARG A 176 -9.20 -6.33 -51.34
CA ARG A 176 -8.05 -5.65 -52.00
C ARG A 176 -8.40 -4.87 -53.29
N PRO A 177 -7.68 -3.77 -53.61
CA PRO A 177 -7.24 -2.64 -52.77
C PRO A 177 -7.16 -1.29 -53.55
N ARG A 178 -6.48 -0.30 -52.93
CA ARG A 178 -5.67 0.80 -53.52
C ARG A 178 -6.44 2.08 -53.91
N SER A 179 -6.24 3.22 -53.23
CA SER A 179 -5.05 4.09 -53.04
C SER A 179 -4.92 5.18 -54.11
N SER A 180 -4.83 6.41 -53.59
CA SER A 180 -4.12 7.59 -54.10
C SER A 180 -4.55 8.18 -55.45
N SER A 181 -5.08 9.40 -55.39
CA SER A 181 -4.30 10.61 -55.72
C SER A 181 -4.84 11.77 -54.89
#